data_AF-A0A920R3E6-F1
#
_entry.id   AF-A0A920R3E6-F1
#
_cell.length_a   1.000
_cell.length_b   1.000
_cell.length_c   1.000
_cell.angle_alpha   90.00
_cell.angle_beta   90.00
_cell.angle_gamma   90.00
#
_symmetry.space_group_name_H-M   'P 1'
#
loop_
_entity.id
_entity.type
_entity.pdbx_description
1 polymer ?
#
loop_
_entity_poly.entity_id
_entity_poly.type
_entity_poly.pdbx_seq_one_letter_code
_entity_poly.pdbx_strand_id
1 'polypeptide(L)'
;MEFYSGLRYQPSQATEFTNSDGGLIRQIIDSAHEREMKVYFQLSAVKVPGHSEEDLPLLPNGEYPRHRMVHTLSVASENVRAYVCAKVKDLITTYPEIDGLRHDWPEYPPYRLGDAFLDFSENTRKIAPRLGFDFEGCA
;
A
#
# COMPACT_ATOMS: atom_id res chain seq x y z
N MET A 1 2.33 -16.21 -8.08
CA MET A 1 3.34 -15.39 -8.81
C MET A 1 2.80 -14.72 -10.08
N GLU A 2 1.74 -15.24 -10.71
CA GLU A 2 1.19 -14.65 -11.95
C GLU A 2 0.75 -13.18 -11.78
N PHE A 3 0.14 -12.82 -10.65
CA PHE A 3 -0.41 -11.47 -10.43
C PHE A 3 0.62 -10.33 -10.44
N TYR A 4 1.90 -10.63 -10.19
CA TYR A 4 2.96 -9.61 -10.14
C TYR A 4 3.80 -9.56 -11.42
N SER A 5 3.50 -10.40 -12.41
CA SER A 5 4.26 -10.46 -13.66
C SER A 5 4.27 -9.10 -14.37
N GLY A 6 5.46 -8.62 -14.72
CA GLY A 6 5.65 -7.34 -15.40
C GLY A 6 5.45 -6.09 -14.53
N LEU A 7 5.11 -6.23 -13.25
CA LEU A 7 5.01 -5.08 -12.35
C LEU A 7 6.39 -4.56 -11.95
N ARG A 8 6.50 -3.23 -11.78
CA ARG A 8 7.72 -2.58 -11.28
C ARG A 8 8.15 -3.13 -9.92
N TYR A 9 7.18 -3.25 -9.02
CA TYR A 9 7.41 -3.79 -7.67
C TYR A 9 7.09 -5.27 -7.62
N GLN A 10 7.96 -6.01 -6.94
CA GLN A 10 7.85 -7.45 -6.75
C GLN A 10 7.74 -7.76 -5.26
N PRO A 11 7.06 -8.86 -4.89
CA PRO A 11 7.02 -9.29 -3.50
C PRO A 11 8.43 -9.57 -2.99
N SER A 12 8.66 -9.36 -1.71
CA SER A 12 9.92 -9.72 -1.07
C SER A 12 10.19 -11.21 -1.23
N GLN A 13 11.47 -11.58 -1.38
CA GLN A 13 11.85 -12.99 -1.42
C GLN A 13 11.51 -13.68 -0.10
N ALA A 14 11.05 -14.93 -0.20
CA ALA A 14 10.79 -15.76 0.96
C ALA A 14 12.07 -15.90 1.79
N THR A 15 11.95 -15.63 3.08
CA THR A 15 13.03 -15.85 4.06
C THR A 15 12.92 -17.25 4.65
N GLU A 16 13.90 -17.64 5.47
CA GLU A 16 13.86 -18.89 6.24
C GLU A 16 12.53 -19.05 7.02
N PHE A 17 12.12 -18.00 7.75
CA PHE A 17 10.85 -17.97 8.48
C PHE A 17 9.61 -18.13 7.57
N THR A 18 9.67 -17.61 6.34
CA THR A 18 8.56 -17.77 5.40
C THR A 18 8.39 -19.25 5.02
N ASN A 19 9.50 -19.96 4.89
CA ASN A 19 9.50 -21.38 4.52
C ASN A 19 9.17 -22.29 5.71
N SER A 20 9.73 -22.02 6.90
CA SER A 20 9.46 -22.82 8.10
C SER A 20 8.06 -22.60 8.65
N ASP A 21 7.61 -21.35 8.71
CA ASP A 21 6.42 -20.94 9.45
C ASP A 21 5.28 -20.47 8.53
N GLY A 22 5.40 -20.63 7.22
CA GLY A 22 4.37 -20.21 6.26
C GLY A 22 2.98 -20.81 6.52
N GLY A 23 2.92 -22.01 7.11
CA GLY A 23 1.67 -22.66 7.53
C GLY A 23 1.01 -22.05 8.77
N LEU A 24 1.75 -21.28 9.58
CA LEU A 24 1.25 -20.72 10.84
C LEU A 24 0.07 -19.78 10.63
N ILE A 25 0.06 -19.03 9.52
CA ILE A 25 -1.03 -18.10 9.21
C ILE A 25 -2.36 -18.85 9.06
N ARG A 26 -2.37 -19.99 8.37
CA ARG A 26 -3.59 -20.82 8.26
C ARG A 26 -4.02 -21.37 9.61
N GLN A 27 -3.08 -21.88 10.40
CA GLN A 27 -3.38 -22.39 11.74
C GLN A 27 -4.03 -21.32 12.64
N ILE A 28 -3.57 -20.07 12.54
CA ILE A 28 -4.18 -18.94 13.25
C ILE A 28 -5.60 -18.67 12.75
N ILE A 29 -5.83 -18.69 11.43
CA ILE A 29 -7.15 -18.49 10.84
C ILE A 29 -8.12 -19.59 11.29
N ASP A 30 -7.73 -20.85 11.13
CA ASP A 30 -8.53 -22.02 11.52
C ASP A 30 -8.89 -21.94 13.02
N SER A 31 -7.92 -21.66 13.88
CA SER A 31 -8.12 -21.53 15.32
C SER A 31 -9.05 -20.36 15.68
N ALA A 32 -9.03 -19.26 14.92
CA ALA A 32 -9.92 -18.13 15.14
C ALA A 32 -11.37 -18.50 14.75
N HIS A 33 -11.56 -19.16 13.62
CA HIS A 33 -12.88 -19.62 13.17
C HIS A 33 -13.49 -20.68 14.09
N GLU A 34 -12.69 -21.60 14.62
CA GLU A 34 -13.13 -22.56 15.67
C GLU A 34 -13.70 -21.86 16.91
N ARG A 35 -13.29 -20.61 17.16
CA ARG A 35 -13.74 -19.75 18.27
C ARG A 35 -14.77 -18.72 17.83
N GLU A 36 -15.34 -18.89 16.64
CA GLU A 36 -16.34 -17.99 16.05
C GLU A 36 -15.82 -16.54 15.91
N MET A 37 -14.51 -16.37 15.79
CA MET A 37 -13.86 -15.07 15.58
C MET A 37 -13.65 -14.80 14.10
N LYS A 38 -13.94 -13.58 13.68
CA LYS A 38 -13.65 -13.12 12.31
C LYS A 38 -12.18 -12.72 12.16
N VAL A 39 -11.59 -13.08 11.03
CA VAL A 39 -10.21 -12.73 10.69
C VAL A 39 -10.17 -11.76 9.53
N TYR A 40 -9.56 -10.60 9.75
CA TYR A 40 -9.36 -9.58 8.73
C TYR A 40 -7.87 -9.38 8.49
N PHE A 41 -7.44 -9.42 7.22
CA PHE A 41 -6.07 -9.06 6.88
C PHE A 41 -5.93 -7.55 6.75
N GLN A 42 -5.04 -6.98 7.57
CA GLN A 42 -4.71 -5.57 7.51
C GLN A 42 -3.63 -5.30 6.46
N LEU A 43 -3.92 -4.44 5.49
CA LEU A 43 -3.03 -4.14 4.36
C LEU A 43 -2.77 -2.64 4.23
N SER A 44 -1.50 -2.25 4.12
CA SER A 44 -1.16 -0.87 3.74
C SER A 44 -1.48 -0.62 2.27
N ALA A 45 -2.05 0.54 1.97
CA ALA A 45 -2.30 1.01 0.60
C ALA A 45 -1.10 1.75 -0.03
N VAL A 46 -0.05 2.01 0.75
CA VAL A 46 1.02 2.99 0.41
C VAL A 46 2.43 2.47 0.68
N LYS A 47 2.60 1.14 0.77
CA LYS A 47 3.90 0.51 1.00
C LYS A 47 4.15 -0.63 0.02
N VAL A 48 5.31 -0.59 -0.62
CA VAL A 48 5.80 -1.64 -1.51
C VAL A 48 7.27 -1.98 -1.18
N PRO A 49 7.74 -3.20 -1.45
CA PRO A 49 9.15 -3.55 -1.29
C PRO A 49 10.04 -2.78 -2.27
N GLY A 50 11.21 -2.33 -1.81
CA GLY A 50 12.23 -1.73 -2.67
C GLY A 50 11.74 -0.49 -3.43
N HIS A 51 10.92 0.35 -2.80
CA HIS A 51 10.28 1.49 -3.44
C HIS A 51 11.27 2.44 -4.13
N SER A 52 10.79 3.11 -5.18
CA SER A 52 11.51 4.16 -5.90
C SER A 52 11.19 5.54 -5.33
N GLU A 53 12.16 6.46 -5.43
CA GLU A 53 11.97 7.87 -5.08
C GLU A 53 10.93 8.56 -5.97
N GLU A 54 10.72 8.09 -7.20
CA GLU A 54 9.70 8.60 -8.14
C GLU A 54 8.27 8.42 -7.62
N ASP A 55 8.08 7.48 -6.69
CA ASP A 55 6.78 7.18 -6.10
C ASP A 55 6.62 7.83 -4.72
N LEU A 56 7.52 8.74 -4.33
CA LEU A 56 7.38 9.52 -3.10
C LEU A 56 6.36 10.66 -3.27
N PRO A 57 5.52 10.92 -2.24
CA PRO A 57 4.71 12.11 -2.22
C PRO A 57 5.58 13.34 -1.98
N LEU A 58 5.30 14.45 -2.66
CA LEU A 58 6.07 15.69 -2.56
C LEU A 58 5.23 16.84 -2.00
N LEU A 59 5.91 17.83 -1.42
CA LEU A 59 5.34 19.13 -1.07
C LEU A 59 5.12 19.98 -2.34
N PRO A 60 4.33 21.07 -2.29
CA PRO A 60 4.13 21.96 -3.43
C PRO A 60 5.44 22.51 -4.04
N ASN A 61 6.48 22.69 -3.22
CA ASN A 61 7.80 23.12 -3.67
C ASN A 61 8.64 21.99 -4.31
N GLY A 62 8.07 20.79 -4.49
CA GLY A 62 8.73 19.62 -5.06
C GLY A 62 9.67 18.89 -4.10
N GLU A 63 9.80 19.33 -2.84
CA GLU A 63 10.66 18.66 -1.86
C GLU A 63 9.92 17.52 -1.14
N TYR A 64 10.68 16.52 -0.68
CA TYR A 64 10.14 15.55 0.26
C TYR A 64 10.01 16.19 1.66
N PRO A 65 8.84 16.11 2.32
CA PRO A 65 8.66 16.71 3.64
C PRO A 65 9.58 16.06 4.67
N ARG A 66 10.32 16.91 5.37
CA ARG A 66 11.26 16.49 6.42
C ARG A 66 10.51 16.01 7.66
N HIS A 67 11.11 15.07 8.39
CA HIS A 67 10.60 14.57 9.68
C HIS A 67 9.20 13.94 9.65
N ARG A 68 8.81 13.29 8.54
CA ARG A 68 7.60 12.46 8.53
C ARG A 68 7.67 11.37 9.60
N MET A 69 6.56 11.16 10.30
CA MET A 69 6.42 10.06 11.25
C MET A 69 6.27 8.71 10.55
N VAL A 70 5.68 8.71 9.35
CA VAL A 70 5.44 7.49 8.57
C VAL A 70 5.87 7.72 7.13
N HIS A 71 6.70 6.82 6.63
CA HIS A 71 7.05 6.79 5.21
C HIS A 71 5.95 6.09 4.43
N THR A 72 5.26 6.88 3.60
CA THR A 72 4.20 6.47 2.69
C THR A 72 4.59 6.84 1.27
N LEU A 73 4.17 6.04 0.31
CA LEU A 73 4.27 6.34 -1.11
C LEU A 73 3.06 7.13 -1.62
N SER A 74 3.17 7.65 -2.82
CA SER A 74 2.07 8.26 -3.56
C SER A 74 0.93 7.27 -3.75
N VAL A 75 -0.26 7.57 -3.22
CA VAL A 75 -1.49 6.81 -3.52
C VAL A 75 -1.88 6.95 -5.00
N ALA A 76 -1.42 8.02 -5.65
CA ALA A 76 -1.66 8.28 -7.07
C ALA A 76 -0.77 7.43 -7.98
N SER A 77 0.38 6.96 -7.49
CA SER A 77 1.32 6.16 -8.27
C SER A 77 0.64 4.93 -8.87
N GLU A 78 0.76 4.78 -10.18
CA GLU A 78 0.27 3.61 -10.90
C GLU A 78 1.02 2.35 -10.50
N ASN A 79 2.34 2.43 -10.32
CA ASN A 79 3.17 1.30 -9.91
C ASN A 79 2.79 0.79 -8.51
N VAL A 80 2.56 1.72 -7.56
CA VAL A 80 2.13 1.38 -6.20
C VAL A 80 0.73 0.74 -6.23
N ARG A 81 -0.23 1.35 -6.93
CA ARG A 81 -1.60 0.80 -7.05
C ARG A 81 -1.62 -0.57 -7.72
N ALA A 82 -0.86 -0.76 -8.80
CA ALA A 82 -0.78 -2.05 -9.49
C ALA A 82 -0.27 -3.15 -8.56
N TYR A 83 0.79 -2.87 -7.80
CA TYR A 83 1.33 -3.81 -6.81
C TYR A 83 0.32 -4.12 -5.69
N VAL A 84 -0.33 -3.10 -5.12
CA VAL A 84 -1.33 -3.31 -4.05
C VAL A 84 -2.50 -4.14 -4.56
N CYS A 85 -2.99 -3.88 -5.78
CA CYS A 85 -4.03 -4.68 -6.42
C CYS A 85 -3.59 -6.15 -6.62
N ALA A 86 -2.36 -6.38 -7.09
CA ALA A 86 -1.81 -7.72 -7.22
C ALA A 86 -1.70 -8.43 -5.86
N LYS A 87 -1.25 -7.72 -4.82
CA LYS A 87 -1.17 -8.23 -3.46
C LYS A 87 -2.51 -8.61 -2.87
N VAL A 88 -3.53 -7.78 -3.09
CA VAL A 88 -4.91 -8.10 -2.68
C VAL A 88 -5.38 -9.39 -3.35
N LYS A 89 -5.21 -9.51 -4.68
CA LYS A 89 -5.59 -10.71 -5.44
C LYS A 89 -4.85 -11.96 -4.96
N ASP A 90 -3.55 -11.83 -4.74
CA ASP A 90 -2.69 -12.92 -4.26
C ASP A 90 -3.13 -13.40 -2.86
N LEU A 91 -3.42 -12.48 -1.95
CA LEU A 91 -3.86 -12.82 -0.59
C LEU A 91 -5.23 -13.47 -0.55
N ILE A 92 -6.23 -12.94 -1.27
CA ILE A 92 -7.57 -13.54 -1.28
C ILE A 92 -7.59 -14.89 -2.01
N THR A 93 -6.68 -15.10 -2.97
CA THR A 93 -6.52 -16.41 -3.63
C THR A 93 -5.83 -17.40 -2.70
N THR A 94 -4.84 -16.93 -1.93
CA THR A 94 -4.08 -17.79 -1.02
C THR A 94 -4.89 -18.15 0.23
N TYR A 95 -5.63 -17.20 0.78
CA TYR A 95 -6.41 -17.34 2.01
C TYR A 95 -7.89 -17.01 1.76
N PRO A 96 -8.62 -17.82 0.96
CA PRO A 96 -10.04 -17.58 0.68
C PRO A 96 -10.93 -17.63 1.93
N GLU A 97 -10.45 -18.21 3.02
CA GLU A 97 -11.15 -18.38 4.29
C GLU A 97 -11.30 -17.07 5.11
N ILE A 98 -10.50 -16.03 4.85
CA ILE A 98 -10.56 -14.79 5.64
C ILE A 98 -11.90 -14.05 5.47
N ASP A 99 -12.37 -13.39 6.53
CA ASP A 99 -13.66 -12.68 6.56
C ASP A 99 -13.61 -11.30 5.89
N GLY A 100 -12.41 -10.83 5.55
CA GLY A 100 -12.25 -9.64 4.73
C GLY A 100 -10.88 -8.99 4.83
N LEU A 101 -10.81 -7.80 4.23
CA LEU A 101 -9.62 -6.96 4.21
C LEU A 101 -9.90 -5.66 4.95
N ARG A 102 -8.89 -5.19 5.68
CA ARG A 102 -8.89 -3.87 6.30
C ARG A 102 -7.72 -3.08 5.74
N HIS A 103 -7.99 -2.03 4.98
CA HIS A 103 -6.93 -1.13 4.56
C HIS A 103 -6.48 -0.25 5.74
N ASP A 104 -5.19 -0.32 6.04
CA ASP A 104 -4.52 0.54 7.00
C ASP A 104 -4.18 1.86 6.32
N TRP A 105 -4.78 2.95 6.81
CA TRP A 105 -4.62 4.33 6.32
C TRP A 105 -4.79 4.46 4.80
N PRO A 106 -6.03 4.60 4.29
CA PRO A 106 -6.26 4.90 2.87
C PRO A 106 -5.85 6.33 2.48
N GLU A 107 -5.35 7.12 3.43
CA GLU A 107 -4.97 8.52 3.32
C GLU A 107 -3.65 8.82 4.05
N TYR A 108 -3.09 10.01 3.82
CA TYR A 108 -1.88 10.46 4.51
C TYR A 108 -2.21 10.88 5.96
N PRO A 109 -1.57 10.28 6.98
CA PRO A 109 -1.86 10.64 8.36
C PRO A 109 -1.24 12.02 8.69
N PRO A 110 -2.02 12.98 9.21
CA PRO A 110 -1.58 14.37 9.39
C PRO A 110 -0.84 14.58 10.73
N TYR A 111 0.27 13.87 10.95
CA TYR A 111 1.03 13.98 12.21
C TYR A 111 1.86 15.27 12.31
N ARG A 112 2.28 15.83 11.18
CA ARG A 112 3.06 17.07 11.08
C ARG A 112 2.41 18.02 10.07
N LEU A 113 2.80 19.30 10.14
CA LEU A 113 2.32 20.31 9.19
C LEU A 113 2.60 19.92 7.73
N GLY A 114 3.77 19.33 7.46
CA GLY A 114 4.11 18.83 6.13
C GLY A 114 3.20 17.69 5.65
N ASP A 115 2.63 16.90 6.57
CA ASP A 115 1.70 15.81 6.23
C ASP A 115 0.29 16.33 5.91
N ALA A 116 -0.02 17.59 6.24
CA ALA A 116 -1.27 18.24 5.84
C ALA A 116 -1.29 18.55 4.33
N PHE A 117 -0.12 18.56 3.68
CA PHE A 117 0.01 18.64 2.23
C PHE A 117 0.02 17.22 1.68
N LEU A 118 -1.04 16.83 0.97
CA LEU A 118 -1.32 15.46 0.56
C LEU A 118 -0.19 14.86 -0.30
N ASP A 119 -0.11 15.28 -1.56
CA ASP A 119 0.89 14.81 -2.53
C ASP A 119 0.90 15.71 -3.78
N PHE A 120 1.99 16.45 -3.98
CA PHE A 120 2.24 17.30 -5.16
C PHE A 120 3.26 16.68 -6.13
N SER A 121 3.43 15.36 -6.09
CA SER A 121 4.28 14.64 -7.03
C SER A 121 3.70 14.61 -8.44
N GLU A 122 4.55 14.25 -9.41
CA GLU A 122 4.16 14.03 -10.80
C GLU A 122 3.07 12.94 -10.93
N ASN A 123 3.01 11.98 -9.99
CA ASN A 123 1.94 10.98 -9.96
C ASN A 123 0.56 11.62 -9.71
N THR A 124 0.47 12.56 -8.76
CA THR A 124 -0.78 13.29 -8.50
C THR A 124 -1.13 14.21 -9.65
N ARG A 125 -0.14 14.96 -10.18
CA ARG A 125 -0.34 15.84 -11.34
C ARG A 125 -1.01 15.12 -12.51
N LYS A 126 -0.55 13.90 -12.83
CA LYS A 126 -1.10 13.09 -13.93
C LYS A 126 -2.57 12.69 -13.73
N ILE A 127 -3.01 12.45 -12.50
CA ILE A 127 -4.37 11.97 -12.22
C ILE A 127 -5.35 13.08 -11.87
N ALA A 128 -4.87 14.24 -11.42
CA ALA A 128 -5.70 15.34 -10.94
C ALA A 128 -6.78 15.80 -11.95
N PRO A 129 -6.48 15.98 -13.27
CA PRO A 129 -7.50 16.35 -14.24
C PRO A 129 -8.62 15.32 -14.36
N ARG A 130 -8.28 14.02 -14.29
CA ARG A 130 -9.26 12.93 -14.34
C ARG A 130 -10.16 12.90 -13.11
N LEU A 131 -9.68 13.42 -11.99
CA LEU A 131 -10.43 13.56 -10.74
C LEU A 131 -11.17 14.90 -10.64
N GLY A 132 -11.06 15.78 -11.65
CA GLY A 132 -11.71 17.08 -11.66
C GLY A 132 -10.99 18.17 -10.87
N PHE A 133 -9.71 17.98 -10.56
CA PHE A 133 -8.89 18.97 -9.85
C PHE A 133 -7.97 19.72 -10.80
N ASP A 134 -7.88 21.05 -10.61
CA ASP A 134 -6.84 21.89 -11.19
C ASP A 134 -5.59 21.81 -10.32
N PHE A 135 -4.65 20.96 -10.73
CA PHE A 135 -3.41 20.74 -9.98
C PHE A 135 -2.54 22.01 -9.91
N GLU A 136 -2.44 22.74 -11.01
CA GLU A 136 -1.57 23.93 -11.09
C GLU A 136 -2.17 25.11 -10.32
N GLY A 137 -3.50 25.21 -10.23
CA GLY A 137 -4.17 26.18 -9.36
C GLY A 137 -4.08 25.88 -7.86
N CYS A 138 -3.59 24.70 -7.49
CA CYS A 138 -3.48 24.23 -6.10
C CYS A 138 -2.03 24.17 -5.57
N ALA A 139 -1.02 24.25 -6.45
CA ALA A 139 0.41 24.22 -6.12
C ALA A 139 0.95 25.62 -5.81
#